data_AF-A0A183KTF0-F1
#
_entry.id   AF-A0A183KTF0-F1
#
_cell.length_a   1.000
_cell.length_b   1.000
_cell.length_c   1.000
_cell.angle_alpha   90.00
_cell.angle_beta   90.00
_cell.angle_gamma   90.00
#
_symmetry.space_group_name_H-M   'P 1'
#
loop_
_entity.id
_entity.type
_entity.pdbx_description
1 polymer ?
#
loop_
_entity_poly.entity_id
_entity_poly.type
_entity_poly.pdbx_seq_one_letter_code
_entity_poly.pdbx_strand_id
1 'polypeptide(L)'
;MEEHWISAASTTVIGAQKLIPSGSEHNEQRSQLKRKLTRSLRNDREQWWVTKAREMENAAGIGNSRQLFRLVKETGIRKPTVSETMSEN
;
A
#
# COMPACT_ATOMS: atom_id res chain seq x y z
N MET A 1 8.50 -5.36 11.73
CA MET A 1 8.61 -3.96 11.32
C MET A 1 7.58 -3.72 10.24
N GLU A 2 6.44 -3.22 10.72
CA GLU A 2 5.18 -2.91 10.06
C GLU A 2 5.32 -2.19 8.72
N GLU A 3 4.34 -2.44 7.86
CA GLU A 3 4.24 -1.96 6.49
C GLU A 3 3.87 -0.47 6.44
N HIS A 4 4.88 0.39 6.63
CA HIS A 4 4.75 1.85 6.73
C HIS A 4 4.53 2.53 5.36
N TRP A 5 3.64 1.98 4.53
CA TRP A 5 3.17 2.67 3.33
C TRP A 5 1.66 2.80 3.28
N ILE A 6 0.91 1.99 4.03
CA ILE A 6 -0.55 2.09 4.13
C ILE A 6 -0.88 3.26 5.07
N SER A 7 -1.62 4.25 4.56
CA SER A 7 -2.03 5.40 5.36
C SER A 7 -3.12 5.03 6.37
N ALA A 8 -3.25 5.84 7.42
CA ALA A 8 -4.35 5.71 8.37
C ALA A 8 -5.72 5.75 7.68
N ALA A 9 -5.85 6.51 6.58
CA ALA A 9 -7.07 6.58 5.78
C ALA A 9 -7.38 5.25 5.06
N SER A 10 -6.37 4.54 4.54
CA SER A 10 -6.56 3.20 3.98
C SER A 10 -6.94 2.18 5.07
N THR A 11 -6.35 2.29 6.26
CA THR A 11 -6.67 1.41 7.40
C THR A 11 -8.11 1.57 7.89
N THR A 12 -8.65 2.80 7.93
CA THR A 12 -10.05 3.03 8.31
C THR A 12 -11.02 2.43 7.30
N VAL A 13 -10.71 2.51 5.99
CA VAL A 13 -11.52 1.90 4.93
C VAL A 13 -11.49 0.37 5.02
N ILE A 14 -10.34 -0.25 5.30
CA ILE A 14 -10.22 -1.69 5.55
C ILE A 14 -11.07 -2.10 6.77
N GLY A 15 -11.00 -1.32 7.85
CA GLY A 15 -11.80 -1.56 9.06
C GLY A 15 -13.30 -1.51 8.76
N ALA A 16 -13.75 -0.48 8.04
CA ALA A 16 -15.15 -0.34 7.64
C ALA A 16 -15.63 -1.50 6.76
N GLN A 17 -14.76 -2.04 5.89
CA GLN A 17 -15.13 -3.14 5.00
C GLN A 17 -15.41 -4.43 5.77
N LYS A 18 -14.64 -4.71 6.81
CA LYS A 18 -14.81 -5.90 7.67
C LYS A 18 -16.11 -5.88 8.48
N LEU A 19 -16.73 -4.71 8.64
CA LEU A 19 -17.96 -4.54 9.40
C LEU A 19 -19.23 -4.72 8.54
N ILE A 20 -19.08 -4.84 7.21
CA ILE A 20 -20.23 -5.00 6.31
C ILE A 20 -20.67 -6.48 6.31
N PRO A 21 -21.93 -6.79 6.65
CA PRO A 21 -22.43 -8.16 6.63
C PRO A 21 -22.43 -8.78 5.23
N SER A 22 -22.35 -10.11 5.19
CA SER A 22 -22.56 -10.87 3.96
C SER A 22 -24.06 -10.91 3.63
N GLY A 23 -24.46 -10.18 2.59
CA GLY A 23 -25.85 -10.10 2.15
C GLY A 23 -25.94 -9.34 0.84
N SER A 24 -26.87 -9.72 -0.04
CA SER A 24 -27.00 -9.07 -1.35
C SER A 24 -27.42 -7.61 -1.23
N GLU A 25 -28.17 -7.22 -0.18
CA GLU A 25 -28.50 -5.81 0.09
C GLU A 25 -27.27 -4.93 0.33
N HIS A 26 -26.14 -5.51 0.75
CA HIS A 26 -24.89 -4.81 1.06
C HIS A 26 -23.87 -4.84 -0.08
N ASN A 27 -24.16 -5.53 -1.20
CA ASN A 27 -23.20 -5.69 -2.29
C ASN A 27 -22.77 -4.35 -2.89
N GLU A 28 -23.69 -3.41 -3.07
CA GLU A 28 -23.37 -2.09 -3.62
C GLU A 28 -22.44 -1.31 -2.66
N GLN A 29 -22.74 -1.33 -1.35
CA GLN A 29 -21.92 -0.69 -0.33
C GLN A 29 -20.50 -1.28 -0.29
N ARG A 30 -20.40 -2.62 -0.31
CA ARG A 30 -19.12 -3.34 -0.34
C ARG A 30 -18.31 -3.05 -1.61
N SER A 31 -18.97 -3.00 -2.77
CA SER A 31 -18.35 -2.66 -4.06
C SER A 31 -17.81 -1.23 -4.06
N GLN A 32 -18.59 -0.26 -3.59
CA GLN A 32 -18.15 1.14 -3.49
C GLN A 32 -16.95 1.27 -2.55
N LEU A 33 -16.98 0.58 -1.40
CA LEU A 33 -15.89 0.62 -0.45
C LEU A 33 -14.61 -0.03 -1.00
N LYS A 34 -14.73 -1.16 -1.71
CA LYS A 34 -13.61 -1.81 -2.42
C LYS A 34 -12.97 -0.90 -3.46
N ARG A 35 -13.78 -0.14 -4.21
CA ARG A 35 -13.27 0.87 -5.16
C ARG A 35 -12.52 2.00 -4.45
N LYS A 36 -13.06 2.50 -3.32
CA LYS A 36 -12.39 3.52 -2.50
C LYS A 36 -11.05 3.00 -1.95
N LEU A 37 -11.03 1.79 -1.41
CA LEU A 37 -9.83 1.14 -0.88
C LEU A 37 -8.77 0.95 -1.97
N THR A 38 -9.18 0.44 -3.13
CA THR A 38 -8.25 0.25 -4.27
C THR A 38 -7.62 1.58 -4.68
N ARG A 39 -8.39 2.68 -4.68
CA ARG A 39 -7.88 4.01 -4.99
C ARG A 39 -6.92 4.52 -3.92
N SER A 40 -7.27 4.42 -2.63
CA SER A 40 -6.41 4.90 -1.55
C SER A 40 -5.09 4.14 -1.50
N LEU A 41 -5.12 2.81 -1.65
CA LEU A 41 -3.91 1.99 -1.71
C LEU A 41 -3.03 2.32 -2.92
N ARG A 42 -3.63 2.65 -4.08
CA ARG A 42 -2.85 3.13 -5.24
C ARG A 42 -2.14 4.44 -4.93
N ASN A 43 -2.85 5.39 -4.32
CA ASN A 43 -2.27 6.69 -3.95
C ASN A 43 -1.15 6.53 -2.91
N ASP A 44 -1.40 5.73 -1.87
CA ASP A 44 -0.42 5.41 -0.84
C ASP A 44 0.85 4.78 -1.44
N ARG A 45 0.67 3.86 -2.40
CA ARG A 45 1.77 3.21 -3.10
C ARG A 45 2.56 4.16 -3.99
N GLU A 46 1.87 5.05 -4.71
CA GLU A 46 2.49 6.08 -5.54
C GLU A 46 3.32 7.04 -4.68
N GLN A 47 2.76 7.52 -3.56
CA GLN A 47 3.45 8.38 -2.62
C GLN A 47 4.70 7.71 -2.02
N TRP A 48 4.59 6.42 -1.69
CA TRP A 48 5.73 5.64 -1.22
C TRP A 48 6.84 5.55 -2.27
N TRP A 49 6.48 5.30 -3.53
CA TRP A 49 7.45 5.25 -4.64
C TRP A 49 8.13 6.61 -4.87
N VAL A 50 7.40 7.71 -4.79
CA VAL A 50 7.97 9.07 -4.91
C VAL A 50 8.99 9.32 -3.79
N THR A 51 8.65 9.00 -2.55
CA THR A 51 9.58 9.13 -1.41
C THR A 51 10.82 8.27 -1.60
N LYS A 52 10.65 7.00 -2.02
CA LYS A 52 11.78 6.10 -2.26
C LYS A 52 12.69 6.57 -3.39
N ALA A 53 12.13 7.08 -4.49
CA ALA A 53 12.92 7.63 -5.59
C ALA A 53 13.77 8.81 -5.12
N ARG A 54 13.20 9.71 -4.31
CA ARG A 54 13.93 10.85 -3.72
C ARG A 54 15.07 10.40 -2.79
N GLU A 55 14.83 9.38 -1.97
CA GLU A 55 15.87 8.81 -1.10
C GLU A 55 17.03 8.20 -1.91
N MET A 56 16.71 7.52 -3.02
CA MET A 56 17.69 6.94 -3.94
C MET A 56 18.50 8.02 -4.66
N GLU A 57 17.85 9.05 -5.18
CA GLU A 57 18.50 10.20 -5.83
C GLU A 57 19.49 10.88 -4.89
N ASN A 58 19.08 11.14 -3.64
CA ASN A 58 19.95 11.72 -2.63
C ASN A 58 21.16 10.81 -2.32
N ALA A 59 20.93 9.51 -2.13
CA ALA A 59 22.01 8.55 -1.86
C ALA A 59 23.01 8.47 -3.01
N ALA A 60 22.53 8.53 -4.27
CA ALA A 60 23.38 8.58 -5.44
C ALA A 60 24.17 9.89 -5.51
N GLY A 61 23.53 11.04 -5.26
CA GLY A 61 24.15 12.36 -5.30
C GLY A 61 25.31 12.53 -4.32
N ILE A 62 25.23 11.91 -3.14
CA ILE A 62 26.31 11.92 -2.13
C ILE A 62 27.31 10.77 -2.27
N GLY A 63 27.16 9.90 -3.28
CA GLY A 63 28.02 8.73 -3.49
C GLY A 63 27.84 7.60 -2.46
N ASN A 64 26.74 7.57 -1.72
CA ASN A 64 26.47 6.53 -0.71
C ASN A 64 25.92 5.26 -1.35
N SER A 65 26.81 4.50 -1.99
CA SER A 65 26.50 3.23 -2.68
C SER A 65 25.86 2.19 -1.77
N ARG A 66 26.26 2.12 -0.49
CA ARG A 66 25.70 1.18 0.49
C ARG A 66 24.23 1.49 0.78
N GLN A 67 23.87 2.76 0.94
CA GLN A 67 22.48 3.15 1.14
C GLN A 67 21.64 2.92 -0.11
N LEU A 68 22.18 3.28 -1.29
CA LEU A 68 21.51 3.03 -2.56
C LEU A 68 21.21 1.53 -2.77
N PHE A 69 22.18 0.65 -2.50
CA PHE A 69 21.99 -0.80 -2.59
C PHE A 69 20.91 -1.32 -1.64
N ARG A 70 20.85 -0.81 -0.40
CA ARG A 70 19.78 -1.17 0.55
C ARG A 70 18.40 -0.76 0.05
N LEU A 71 18.27 0.46 -0.49
CA LEU A 71 17.02 0.96 -1.05
C LEU A 71 16.56 0.11 -2.25
N VAL A 72 17.49 -0.25 -3.15
CA VAL A 72 17.18 -1.13 -4.30
C VAL A 72 16.74 -2.53 -3.83
N LYS A 73 17.34 -3.05 -2.76
CA LYS A 73 16.92 -4.33 -2.16
C LYS A 73 15.54 -4.25 -1.51
N GLU A 74 15.19 -3.12 -0.89
CA GLU A 74 13.88 -2.90 -0.26
C GLU A 74 12.77 -2.71 -1.30
N THR A 75 13.07 -2.09 -2.44
CA THR A 75 12.13 -1.92 -3.55
C THR A 75 12.07 -3.13 -4.48
N GLY A 76 13.06 -4.01 -4.44
CA GLY A 76 13.13 -5.25 -5.21
C GLY A 76 12.09 -6.30 -4.81
N ILE A 77 11.58 -7.00 -5.82
CA ILE A 77 10.60 -8.12 -5.86
C ILE A 77 10.00 -8.57 -4.51
N ARG A 78 8.75 -8.08 -4.30
CA ARG A 78 7.56 -8.60 -3.60
C ARG A 78 7.65 -8.98 -2.11
N LYS A 79 6.99 -8.16 -1.28
CA LYS A 79 6.09 -8.67 -0.23
C LYS A 79 4.66 -8.77 -0.80
N PRO A 80 3.98 -9.93 -0.70
CA PRO A 80 2.64 -10.15 -1.24
C PRO A 80 1.50 -9.58 -0.38
N THR A 81 1.80 -8.75 0.63
CA THR A 81 0.89 -8.54 1.76
C THR A 81 -0.44 -7.86 1.43
N VAL A 82 -0.53 -7.14 0.30
CA VAL A 82 -1.80 -6.53 -0.12
C VAL A 82 -2.61 -7.40 -1.07
N SER A 83 -1.99 -8.31 -1.82
CA SER A 83 -2.74 -9.25 -2.64
C SER A 83 -3.47 -10.29 -1.78
N GLU A 84 -2.92 -10.63 -0.61
CA GLU A 84 -3.57 -11.53 0.36
C GLU A 84 -4.75 -10.90 1.09
N THR A 85 -4.76 -9.59 1.36
CA THR A 85 -5.92 -8.91 1.98
C THR A 85 -7.09 -8.68 1.02
N MET A 86 -6.86 -8.83 -0.29
CA MET A 86 -7.88 -8.71 -1.34
C MET A 86 -8.45 -10.05 -1.81
N SER A 87 -7.89 -11.18 -1.36
CA SER A 87 -8.43 -12.52 -1.61
C SER A 87 -9.43 -12.86 -0.50
N GLU A 88 -10.70 -12.53 -0.75
CA GLU A 88 -11.84 -12.98 0.07
C GLU A 88 -12.08 -14.47 -0.23
N ASN A 89 -12.16 -15.29 0.81
CA ASN A 89 -12.80 -16.60 0.79
C ASN A 89 -14.31 -16.43 1.00
#